data_AF-A0A661YET4-F1
#
_entry.id   AF-A0A661YET4-F1
#
_cell.length_a   1.000
_cell.length_b   1.000
_cell.length_c   1.000
_cell.angle_alpha   90.00
_cell.angle_beta   90.00
_cell.angle_gamma   90.00
#
_symmetry.space_group_name_H-M   'P 1'
#
loop_
_entity.id
_entity.type
_entity.pdbx_description
1 polymer ?
#
loop_
_entity_poly.entity_id
_entity_poly.type
_entity_poly.pdbx_seq_one_letter_code
_entity_poly.pdbx_strand_id
1 'polypeptide(L)' 'MKQMGSYIKDLIAEGEHQRLDFKFEISDSKKIARTLAAFANTDGGRLLVGVKDNGVIAGVRSEEEYYMVEAAASMYC' A
#
# COMPACT_ATOMS: atom_id res chain seq x y z
N MET A 1 -6.10 6.59 22.67
CA MET A 1 -4.76 6.54 22.06
C MET A 1 -4.50 5.10 21.63
N LYS A 2 -4.60 4.76 20.33
CA LYS A 2 -4.15 3.45 19.82
C LYS A 2 -2.62 3.46 19.81
N GLN A 3 -1.99 2.49 20.46
CA GLN A 3 -0.54 2.31 20.44
C GLN A 3 -0.06 2.06 19.00
N MET A 4 0.95 2.81 18.55
CA MET A 4 1.49 2.75 17.19
C MET A 4 1.97 1.34 16.79
N GLY A 5 2.31 0.50 17.78
CA GLY A 5 2.69 -0.91 17.57
C GLY A 5 1.55 -1.87 17.21
N SER A 6 0.27 -1.49 17.38
CA SER A 6 -0.87 -2.32 16.96
C SER A 6 -1.41 -1.95 15.59
N TYR A 7 -1.31 -0.69 15.15
CA TYR A 7 -2.05 -0.22 13.97
C TYR A 7 -1.77 -1.04 12.71
N ILE A 8 -0.49 -1.26 12.36
CA ILE A 8 -0.14 -2.05 11.18
C ILE A 8 -0.55 -3.52 11.33
N LYS A 9 -0.45 -4.08 12.54
CA LYS A 9 -0.88 -5.46 12.82
C LYS A 9 -2.39 -5.62 12.72
N ASP A 10 -3.13 -4.60 13.17
CA ASP A 10 -4.59 -4.54 13.05
C ASP A 10 -5.00 -4.54 11.57
N LEU A 11 -4.34 -3.73 10.73
CA LEU A 11 -4.57 -3.73 9.28
C LEU A 11 -4.27 -5.09 8.64
N ILE A 12 -3.16 -5.72 9.01
CA ILE A 12 -2.83 -7.06 8.51
C ILE A 12 -3.89 -8.09 8.92
N ALA A 13 -4.42 -7.98 10.14
CA ALA A 13 -5.48 -8.87 10.64
C ALA A 13 -6.84 -8.60 9.98
N GLU A 14 -7.12 -7.36 9.52
CA GLU A 14 -8.30 -7.02 8.72
C GLU A 14 -8.28 -7.71 7.34
N GLY A 15 -7.09 -7.97 6.78
CA GLY A 15 -6.91 -8.58 5.46
C GLY A 15 -7.19 -7.61 4.30
N GLU A 16 -6.98 -8.06 3.06
CA GLU A 16 -7.29 -7.25 1.89
C GLU A 16 -8.80 -7.08 1.69
N HIS A 17 -9.22 -5.84 1.43
CA HIS A 17 -10.60 -5.50 1.14
C HIS A 17 -10.66 -4.20 0.32
N GLN A 18 -11.86 -3.73 -0.02
CA GLN A 18 -12.07 -2.58 -0.92
C GLN A 18 -11.24 -1.32 -0.58
N ARG A 19 -10.90 -1.12 0.70
CA ARG A 19 -10.17 0.07 1.19
C ARG A 19 -8.77 -0.27 1.72
N LEU A 20 -8.28 -1.49 1.50
CA LEU A 20 -6.97 -1.95 1.98
C LEU A 20 -6.39 -2.97 0.99
N ASP A 21 -5.31 -2.59 0.32
CA ASP A 21 -4.57 -3.44 -0.64
C ASP A 21 -3.16 -3.71 -0.10
N PHE A 22 -2.67 -4.95 -0.17
CA PHE A 22 -1.30 -5.29 0.22
C PHE A 22 -0.39 -5.37 -1.00
N LYS A 23 0.84 -4.91 -0.84
CA LYS A 23 1.90 -5.08 -1.85
C LYS A 23 3.18 -5.50 -1.15
N PHE A 24 3.77 -6.59 -1.62
CA PHE A 24 5.08 -7.03 -1.13
C PHE A 24 6.17 -6.01 -1.49
N GLU A 25 6.18 -5.54 -2.73
CA GLU A 25 7.11 -4.52 -3.23
C GLU A 25 6.44 -3.67 -4.32
N ILE A 26 7.02 -2.51 -4.61
CA ILE A 26 6.63 -1.68 -5.75
C ILE A 26 7.58 -1.91 -6.93
N SER A 27 7.27 -2.88 -7.78
CA SER A 27 8.07 -3.21 -8.96
C SER A 27 7.68 -2.42 -10.22
N ASP A 28 6.50 -1.80 -10.25
CA ASP A 28 5.98 -1.10 -11.44
C ASP A 28 5.04 0.05 -11.02
N SER A 29 5.40 1.28 -11.41
CA SER A 29 4.64 2.49 -11.10
C SER A 29 3.24 2.48 -11.71
N LYS A 30 3.02 1.79 -12.84
CA LYS A 30 1.69 1.64 -13.44
C LYS A 30 0.76 0.78 -12.59
N LYS A 31 1.30 -0.24 -11.90
CA LYS A 31 0.50 -1.07 -10.98
C LYS A 31 -0.02 -0.21 -9.82
N ILE A 32 0.83 0.64 -9.28
CA ILE A 32 0.48 1.56 -8.19
C ILE A 32 -0.50 2.63 -8.66
N ALA A 33 -0.26 3.25 -9.82
CA ALA A 33 -1.19 4.22 -10.40
C ALA A 33 -2.61 3.67 -10.54
N ARG A 34 -2.76 2.40 -10.94
CA ARG A 34 -4.09 1.75 -11.01
C ARG A 34 -4.74 1.61 -9.63
N THR A 35 -3.99 1.17 -8.62
CA THR A 35 -4.51 1.07 -7.25
C THR A 35 -4.88 2.46 -6.70
N LEU A 36 -4.04 3.47 -6.91
CA LEU A 36 -4.30 4.85 -6.51
C LEU A 36 -5.56 5.40 -7.19
N ALA A 37 -5.69 5.23 -8.51
CA ALA A 37 -6.87 5.64 -9.26
C ALA A 37 -8.13 4.89 -8.79
N ALA A 38 -8.03 3.59 -8.51
CA ALA A 38 -9.15 2.80 -8.00
C ALA A 38 -9.61 3.32 -6.63
N PHE A 39 -8.68 3.63 -5.72
CA PHE A 39 -9.02 4.24 -4.43
C PHE A 39 -9.60 5.64 -4.59
N ALA A 40 -9.02 6.48 -5.44
CA ALA A 40 -9.50 7.85 -5.68
C ALA A 40 -10.92 7.88 -6.27
N ASN A 41 -11.26 6.91 -7.11
CA ASN A 41 -12.57 6.80 -7.76
C ASN A 41 -13.64 6.06 -6.92
N THR A 42 -13.29 5.59 -5.72
CA THR A 42 -14.20 4.85 -4.83
C THR A 42 -14.19 5.46 -3.42
N ASP A 43 -14.31 4.67 -2.35
CA ASP A 43 -14.41 5.13 -0.96
C ASP A 43 -13.05 5.50 -0.34
N GLY A 44 -12.03 5.76 -1.17
CA GLY A 44 -10.64 5.87 -0.77
C GLY A 44 -10.07 4.54 -0.27
N GLY A 45 -8.80 4.55 0.11
CA GLY A 45 -8.15 3.34 0.59
C GLY A 45 -6.78 3.57 1.18
N ARG A 46 -6.19 2.46 1.64
CA ARG A 46 -4.86 2.37 2.21
C ARG A 46 -4.08 1.33 1.43
N LEU A 47 -2.86 1.68 1.06
CA LEU A 47 -1.91 0.75 0.47
C LEU A 47 -0.88 0.39 1.53
N LEU A 48 -0.76 -0.90 1.84
CA LEU A 48 0.25 -1.40 2.78
C LEU A 48 1.38 -2.09 2.00
N VAL A 49 2.53 -1.42 1.95
CA VAL A 49 3.72 -1.88 1.20
C VAL A 49 4.67 -2.63 2.14
N GLY A 50 5.35 -3.66 1.63
CA GLY A 50 6.24 -4.50 2.40
C GLY A 50 5.54 -5.64 3.13
N VAL A 51 4.33 -6.03 2.70
CA VAL A 51 3.55 -7.13 3.27
C VAL A 51 3.25 -8.14 2.17
N LYS A 52 3.55 -9.42 2.45
CA LYS A 52 3.25 -10.53 1.55
C LYS A 52 1.76 -10.88 1.58
N ASP A 53 1.29 -11.58 0.55
CA ASP A 53 -0.11 -12.03 0.42
C ASP A 53 -0.60 -12.89 1.59
N ASN A 54 0.32 -13.49 2.36
CA ASN A 54 0.03 -14.25 3.57
C ASN A 54 0.05 -13.40 4.86
N GLY A 55 0.10 -12.08 4.75
CA GLY A 55 0.14 -11.13 5.87
C GLY A 55 1.50 -11.00 6.56
N VAL A 56 2.54 -11.70 6.09
CA VAL A 56 3.88 -11.60 6.68
C VAL A 56 4.52 -10.27 6.29
N ILE A 57 4.95 -9.50 7.30
CA ILE A 57 5.73 -8.28 7.11
C ILE A 57 7.11 -8.68 6.59
N ALA A 58 7.43 -8.27 5.38
CA ALA A 58 8.72 -8.48 4.75
C ALA A 58 9.63 -7.24 4.79
N GLY A 59 9.05 -6.07 5.06
CA GLY A 59 9.78 -4.80 5.13
C GLY A 59 9.78 -4.04 3.80
N VAL A 60 10.32 -2.82 3.82
CA VAL A 60 10.38 -1.90 2.68
C VAL A 60 11.81 -1.40 2.47
N ARG A 61 12.21 -1.19 1.22
CA ARG A 61 13.42 -0.46 0.83
C ARG A 61 13.01 0.99 0.60
N SER A 62 13.13 1.80 1.67
CA SER A 62 12.47 3.10 1.81
C SER A 62 12.65 4.07 0.63
N GLU A 63 13.83 4.15 0.03
CA GLU A 63 14.13 5.13 -1.03
C GLU A 63 13.52 4.79 -2.39
N GLU A 64 13.66 3.54 -2.84
CA GLU A 64 13.14 3.09 -4.15
C GLU A 64 11.61 3.09 -4.18
N GLU A 65 10.99 2.57 -3.12
CA GLU A 65 9.53 2.42 -3.08
C GLU A 65 8.82 3.76 -2.93
N TYR A 66 9.39 4.70 -2.16
CA TYR A 66 8.87 6.05 -2.08
C TYR A 66 8.89 6.75 -3.44
N TYR A 67 10.04 6.68 -4.14
CA TYR A 67 10.19 7.25 -5.47
C TYR A 67 9.16 6.69 -6.45
N MET A 68 8.90 5.37 -6.40
CA MET A 68 7.94 4.73 -7.28
C MET A 68 6.49 5.16 -7.01
N VAL A 69 6.11 5.40 -5.75
CA VAL A 69 4.79 5.96 -5.41
C VAL A 69 4.66 7.39 -5.92
N GLU A 70 5.65 8.23 -5.67
CA GLU A 70 5.65 9.64 -6.10
C GLU A 70 5.60 9.77 -7.63
N ALA A 71 6.38 8.93 -8.32
CA ALA A 71 6.36 8.77 -9.76
C ALA A 71 4.97 8.35 -10.28
N ALA A 72 4.33 7.38 -9.62
CA ALA A 72 3.00 6.91 -10.00
C ALA A 72 1.95 8.02 -9.86
N ALA A 73 1.99 8.77 -8.75
CA ALA A 73 1.11 9.91 -8.53
C ALA A 73 1.35 11.01 -9.58
N SER A 74 2.59 11.45 -9.77
CA SER A 74 2.91 12.59 -10.64
C SER A 74 2.69 12.34 -12.13
N MET A 75 2.85 11.09 -12.59
CA MET A 75 2.77 10.76 -14.02
C MET A 75 1.38 10.31 -14.48
N TYR A 76 0.54 9.82 -13.57
CA TYR A 76 -0.70 9.12 -13.95
C TYR A 76 -1.96 9.58 -13.20
N CYS A 77 -1.85 10.48 -12.22
CA CYS A 77 -2.97 11.01 -11.44
C CYS A 77 -2.84 12.53 -11.32
#